data_AF-E5YIU0-F1
#
_entry.id   AF-E5YIU0-F1
#
_cell.length_a   1.000
_cell.length_b   1.000
_cell.length_c   1.000
_cell.angle_alpha   90.00
_cell.angle_beta   90.00
_cell.angle_gamma   90.00
#
_symmetry.space_group_name_H-M   'P 1'
#
loop_
_entity.id
_entity.type
_entity.pdbx_description
1 polymer ?
#
loop_
_entity_poly.entity_id
_entity_poly.type
_entity_poly.pdbx_seq_one_letter_code
_entity_poly.pdbx_strand_id
1 'polypeptide(L)'
;MTPTRHEQLCQQFGCVVISEDMQTIQIAGRDTNAPSKLTDAIKFATGKSVVWHSWSPAQLESAIQNHTTPSGPTEDDSRVMQRLEHILTQAVKRRASDIHLEPNARGLSVRLRIDGVLQELPIASGAETLRIIPRLKVMAELDIAERRLPQDGQLSATINTQNVTFRISTLPTRLGEKVVLRQVQEGAQPFELDSLGFEPDALRSFKQALEKPQGLILVTGPTGSGKTATLYSSLNSLRSSEINICSVEDPIESPLESVNQTAINTKAMLDFTAVLRALLRQDPDIIMIGEIRDAETANIAVNAAQTGHLVLSTLHTNSACETLVRLSQLGVAPYLIAASLSLVIAQRLVRKLCLHCRQLDHTPQTLIPEGWPQDEFHHWRAVGCEHCFNGYYGRRAVYEVLPISSTIQQAVLAQASAMQIQTLAQRQGSISLWDSGLQLAHRGETTLSEIIRVLGGHFGEK
;
A
#
# COMPACT_ATOMS: atom_id res chain seq x y z
N MET A 1 -4.78 31.48 -15.29
CA MET A 1 -5.68 31.43 -16.47
C MET A 1 -5.02 30.50 -17.49
N THR A 2 -5.79 29.61 -18.13
CA THR A 2 -5.28 28.86 -19.30
C THR A 2 -4.95 29.88 -20.38
N PRO A 3 -3.75 29.87 -20.97
CA PRO A 3 -3.41 30.82 -22.01
C PRO A 3 -4.42 30.67 -23.17
N THR A 4 -4.92 31.81 -23.65
CA THR A 4 -5.84 31.82 -24.79
C THR A 4 -5.13 31.24 -26.01
N ARG A 5 -5.90 30.75 -26.99
CA ARG A 5 -5.34 30.12 -28.20
C ARG A 5 -4.37 31.05 -28.95
N HIS A 6 -4.56 32.36 -28.87
CA HIS A 6 -3.67 33.34 -29.50
C HIS A 6 -2.42 33.64 -28.66
N GLU A 7 -2.48 33.56 -27.32
CA GLU A 7 -1.29 33.64 -26.46
C GLU A 7 -0.36 32.43 -26.65
N GLN A 8 -0.92 31.23 -26.83
CA GLN A 8 -0.14 30.03 -27.16
C GLN A 8 0.56 30.15 -28.52
N LEU A 9 -0.12 30.72 -29.52
CA LEU A 9 0.47 31.03 -30.82
C LEU A 9 1.60 32.06 -30.67
N CYS A 10 1.45 33.06 -29.82
CA CYS A 10 2.50 34.04 -29.58
C CYS A 10 3.76 33.40 -28.95
N GLN A 11 3.58 32.49 -27.98
CA GLN A 11 4.70 31.75 -27.37
C GLN A 11 5.46 30.89 -28.39
N GLN A 12 4.77 30.23 -29.32
CA GLN A 12 5.42 29.44 -30.38
C GLN A 12 6.29 30.27 -31.32
N PHE A 13 5.92 31.53 -31.54
CA PHE A 13 6.63 32.46 -32.43
C PHE A 13 7.58 33.40 -31.67
N GLY A 14 7.78 33.20 -30.35
CA GLY A 14 8.69 34.01 -29.55
C GLY A 14 8.26 35.47 -29.40
N CYS A 15 6.96 35.75 -29.46
CA CYS A 15 6.36 37.07 -29.32
C CYS A 15 5.37 37.11 -28.15
N VAL A 16 4.94 38.31 -27.74
CA VAL A 16 4.04 38.51 -26.60
C VAL A 16 2.86 39.40 -26.96
N VAL A 17 1.69 39.11 -26.38
CA VAL A 17 0.53 39.99 -26.46
C VAL A 17 0.71 41.14 -25.50
N ILE A 18 0.56 42.37 -26.02
CA ILE A 18 0.67 43.61 -25.25
C ILE A 18 -0.70 43.98 -24.68
N SER A 19 -1.70 44.02 -25.55
CA SER A 19 -3.08 44.39 -25.22
C SER A 19 -4.05 43.87 -26.29
N GLU A 20 -5.31 43.72 -25.91
CA GLU A 20 -6.39 43.28 -26.77
C GLU A 20 -7.62 44.18 -26.56
N ASP A 21 -8.21 44.67 -27.65
CA ASP A 21 -9.50 45.36 -27.64
C ASP A 21 -10.53 44.60 -28.51
N MET A 22 -11.70 45.18 -28.76
CA MET A 22 -12.77 44.52 -29.51
C MET A 22 -12.45 44.28 -31.00
N GLN A 23 -11.47 44.98 -31.59
CA GLN A 23 -11.16 44.95 -33.04
C GLN A 23 -9.70 44.62 -33.35
N THR A 24 -8.79 44.82 -32.40
CA THR A 24 -7.35 44.72 -32.59
C THR A 24 -6.67 43.91 -31.49
N ILE A 25 -5.57 43.25 -31.84
CA ILE A 25 -4.63 42.63 -30.90
C ILE A 25 -3.26 43.23 -31.17
N GLN A 26 -2.65 43.79 -30.13
CA GLN A 26 -1.29 44.34 -30.20
C GLN A 26 -0.27 43.30 -29.77
N ILE A 27 0.70 43.01 -30.63
CA ILE A 27 1.70 41.95 -30.43
C ILE A 27 3.10 42.56 -30.59
N ALA A 28 3.98 42.25 -29.65
CA ALA A 28 5.39 42.60 -29.74
C ALA A 28 6.25 41.38 -30.08
N GLY A 29 7.16 41.52 -31.04
CA GLY A 29 8.16 40.51 -31.36
C GLY A 29 9.48 41.11 -31.81
N ARG A 30 10.46 40.24 -32.05
CA ARG A 30 11.84 40.64 -32.32
C ARG A 30 12.02 41.22 -33.72
N ASP A 31 11.26 40.71 -34.69
CA ASP A 31 11.39 41.07 -36.09
C ASP A 31 10.76 42.43 -36.38
N THR A 32 11.27 43.11 -37.41
CA THR A 32 10.76 44.42 -37.83
C THR A 32 9.32 44.33 -38.36
N ASN A 33 8.95 43.18 -38.92
CA ASN A 33 7.62 42.89 -39.45
C ASN A 33 7.06 41.61 -38.84
N ALA A 34 5.75 41.55 -38.67
CA ALA A 34 5.08 40.35 -38.18
C ALA A 34 5.21 39.19 -39.19
N PRO A 35 5.46 37.95 -38.71
CA PRO A 35 5.37 36.79 -39.56
C PRO A 35 3.94 36.63 -40.12
N SER A 36 3.78 36.57 -41.45
CA SER A 36 2.47 36.48 -42.11
C SER A 36 1.63 35.30 -41.61
N LYS A 37 2.29 34.16 -41.36
CA LYS A 37 1.65 32.96 -40.78
C LYS A 37 1.04 33.20 -39.41
N LEU A 38 1.69 34.01 -38.57
CA LEU A 38 1.20 34.34 -37.24
C LEU A 38 0.00 35.30 -37.33
N THR A 39 0.10 36.34 -38.17
CA THR A 39 -0.98 37.31 -38.35
C THR A 39 -2.24 36.67 -38.90
N ASP A 40 -2.09 35.75 -39.87
CA ASP A 40 -3.22 35.03 -40.47
C ASP A 40 -3.85 34.06 -39.46
N ALA A 41 -3.03 33.33 -38.69
CA ALA A 41 -3.51 32.42 -37.67
C ALA A 41 -4.28 33.14 -36.54
N ILE A 42 -3.81 34.31 -36.10
CA ILE A 42 -4.47 35.09 -35.06
C ILE A 42 -5.75 35.74 -35.59
N LYS A 43 -5.72 36.29 -36.80
CA LYS A 43 -6.92 36.83 -37.45
C LYS A 43 -7.98 35.75 -37.67
N PHE A 44 -7.58 34.54 -38.05
CA PHE A 44 -8.48 33.40 -38.16
C PHE A 44 -9.05 32.95 -36.81
N ALA A 45 -8.22 32.89 -35.76
CA ALA A 45 -8.63 32.42 -34.45
C ALA A 45 -9.52 33.43 -33.68
N THR A 46 -9.37 34.73 -33.94
CA THR A 46 -9.97 35.80 -33.12
C THR A 46 -10.88 36.75 -33.90
N GLY A 47 -10.78 36.77 -35.24
CA GLY A 47 -11.46 37.76 -36.10
C GLY A 47 -10.87 39.17 -36.03
N LYS A 48 -9.81 39.39 -35.23
CA LYS A 48 -9.22 40.71 -34.97
C LYS A 48 -8.03 41.00 -35.88
N SER A 49 -7.77 42.29 -36.08
CA SER A 49 -6.58 42.75 -36.81
C SER A 49 -5.35 42.78 -35.89
N VAL A 50 -4.18 42.42 -36.43
CA VAL A 50 -2.94 42.37 -35.66
C VAL A 50 -2.15 43.65 -35.89
N VAL A 51 -1.79 44.32 -34.80
CA VAL A 51 -0.87 45.47 -34.79
C VAL A 51 0.46 45.00 -34.23
N TRP A 52 1.53 45.11 -35.02
CA TRP A 52 2.86 44.60 -34.67
C TRP A 52 3.78 45.69 -34.16
N HIS A 53 4.47 45.40 -33.06
CA HIS A 53 5.52 46.24 -32.49
C HIS A 53 6.85 45.49 -32.50
N SER A 54 7.89 46.14 -33.03
CA SER A 54 9.24 45.58 -32.94
C SER A 54 9.86 46.00 -31.61
N TRP A 55 10.16 45.02 -30.76
CA TRP A 55 10.78 45.23 -29.45
C TRP A 55 12.20 44.68 -29.41
N SER A 56 13.06 45.32 -28.63
CA SER A 56 14.40 44.81 -28.36
C SER A 56 14.33 43.49 -27.56
N PRO A 57 15.38 42.64 -27.65
CA PRO A 57 15.45 41.40 -26.86
C PRO A 57 15.23 41.62 -25.37
N ALA A 58 15.78 42.70 -24.80
CA ALA A 58 15.62 43.03 -23.38
C ALA A 58 14.16 43.38 -23.01
N GLN A 59 13.43 44.05 -23.90
CA GLN A 59 12.00 44.36 -23.68
C GLN A 59 11.12 43.11 -23.78
N LEU A 60 11.43 42.20 -24.69
CA LEU A 60 10.74 40.91 -24.82
C LEU A 60 11.02 40.00 -23.62
N GLU A 61 12.28 39.90 -23.18
CA GLU A 61 12.65 39.12 -22.01
C GLU A 61 11.98 39.65 -20.74
N SER A 62 11.93 40.98 -20.55
CA SER A 62 11.22 41.59 -19.43
C SER A 62 9.71 41.34 -19.47
N ALA A 63 9.09 41.39 -20.65
CA ALA A 63 7.67 41.12 -20.81
C ALA A 63 7.31 39.63 -20.67
N ILE A 64 8.17 38.74 -21.17
CA ILE A 64 8.06 37.30 -20.96
C ILE A 64 8.24 37.00 -19.47
N GLN A 65 9.26 37.54 -18.79
CA GLN A 65 9.41 37.37 -17.34
C GLN A 65 8.19 37.88 -16.57
N ASN A 66 7.63 39.03 -16.92
CA ASN A 66 6.42 39.55 -16.28
C ASN A 66 5.17 38.69 -16.56
N HIS A 67 5.03 38.11 -17.77
CA HIS A 67 3.96 37.17 -18.13
C HIS A 67 4.21 35.71 -17.65
N THR A 68 5.44 35.37 -17.27
CA THR A 68 5.85 34.03 -16.78
C THR A 68 6.02 34.00 -15.27
N THR A 69 6.04 35.14 -14.58
CA THR A 69 5.59 35.19 -13.18
C THR A 69 4.09 34.92 -13.17
N PRO A 70 3.62 33.85 -12.51
CA PRO A 70 2.24 33.84 -12.10
C PRO A 70 2.03 35.14 -11.33
N SER A 71 0.93 35.86 -11.60
CA SER A 71 0.31 36.70 -10.59
C SER A 71 0.51 36.00 -9.25
N GLY A 72 1.16 36.66 -8.28
CA GLY A 72 1.44 36.07 -6.97
C GLY A 72 0.22 35.29 -6.49
N PRO A 73 0.40 34.13 -5.81
CA PRO A 73 -0.63 33.11 -5.66
C PRO A 73 -1.96 33.78 -5.38
N THR A 74 -2.94 33.57 -6.26
CA THR A 74 -4.29 34.08 -6.01
C THR A 74 -4.69 33.63 -4.60
N GLU A 75 -5.49 34.41 -3.88
CA GLU A 75 -5.89 34.00 -2.53
C GLU A 75 -6.42 32.56 -2.50
N ASP A 76 -7.11 32.14 -3.57
CA ASP A 76 -7.58 30.78 -3.77
C ASP A 76 -6.45 29.75 -3.95
N ASP A 77 -5.41 30.04 -4.73
CA ASP A 77 -4.26 29.13 -4.88
C ASP A 77 -3.47 28.97 -3.58
N SER A 78 -3.32 30.06 -2.83
CA SER A 78 -2.71 30.03 -1.49
C SER A 78 -3.54 29.17 -0.52
N ARG A 79 -4.87 29.33 -0.52
CA ARG A 79 -5.79 28.51 0.30
C ARG A 79 -5.74 27.03 -0.08
N VAL A 80 -5.65 26.71 -1.37
CA VAL A 80 -5.52 25.31 -1.85
C VAL A 80 -4.21 24.69 -1.36
N MET A 81 -3.10 25.43 -1.45
CA MET A 81 -1.79 24.97 -0.95
C MET A 81 -1.79 24.74 0.55
N GLN A 82 -2.32 25.69 1.34
CA GLN A 82 -2.45 25.55 2.79
C GLN A 82 -3.30 24.34 3.18
N ARG A 83 -4.38 24.06 2.44
CA ARG A 83 -5.22 22.87 2.67
C ARG A 83 -4.49 21.58 2.33
N LEU A 84 -3.75 21.54 1.23
CA LEU A 84 -2.93 20.38 0.88
C LEU A 84 -1.86 20.13 1.95
N GLU A 85 -1.15 21.16 2.38
CA GLU A 85 -0.16 21.08 3.47
C GLU A 85 -0.79 20.59 4.78
N HIS A 86 -1.99 21.09 5.12
CA HIS A 86 -2.74 20.62 6.27
C HIS A 86 -3.08 19.13 6.17
N ILE A 87 -3.57 18.66 5.01
CA ILE A 87 -3.89 17.24 4.78
C ILE A 87 -2.65 16.36 4.99
N LEU A 88 -1.54 16.72 4.35
CA LEU A 88 -0.27 15.98 4.46
C LEU A 88 0.25 15.99 5.90
N THR A 89 0.19 17.13 6.58
CA THR A 89 0.60 17.27 7.98
C THR A 89 -0.26 16.43 8.91
N GLN A 90 -1.58 16.42 8.73
CA GLN A 90 -2.48 15.58 9.53
C GLN A 90 -2.25 14.10 9.27
N ALA A 91 -1.98 13.71 8.03
CA ALA A 91 -1.66 12.33 7.69
C ALA A 91 -0.40 11.84 8.44
N VAL A 92 0.69 12.61 8.38
CA VAL A 92 1.94 12.28 9.09
C VAL A 92 1.74 12.28 10.61
N LYS A 93 1.15 13.35 11.16
CA LYS A 93 0.89 13.47 12.61
C LYS A 93 0.06 12.30 13.15
N ARG A 94 -0.92 11.83 12.38
CA ARG A 94 -1.80 10.72 12.76
C ARG A 94 -1.27 9.34 12.33
N ARG A 95 -0.08 9.28 11.72
CA ARG A 95 0.56 8.05 11.22
C ARG A 95 -0.32 7.28 10.23
N ALA A 96 -0.96 8.03 9.32
CA ALA A 96 -1.79 7.43 8.29
C ALA A 96 -0.92 6.69 7.26
N SER A 97 -1.30 5.45 6.91
CA SER A 97 -0.62 4.70 5.85
C SER A 97 -0.98 5.21 4.45
N ASP A 98 -2.23 5.65 4.29
CA ASP A 98 -2.78 6.11 3.02
C ASP A 98 -3.66 7.35 3.23
N ILE A 99 -3.61 8.27 2.26
CA ILE A 99 -4.48 9.44 2.15
C ILE A 99 -5.37 9.20 0.93
N HIS A 100 -6.67 9.16 1.14
CA HIS A 100 -7.67 9.00 0.10
C HIS A 100 -8.33 10.35 -0.17
N LEU A 101 -8.23 10.84 -1.41
CA LEU A 101 -8.86 12.07 -1.87
C LEU A 101 -9.91 11.70 -2.92
N GLU A 102 -11.17 11.91 -2.60
CA GLU A 102 -12.31 11.40 -3.38
C GLU A 102 -13.24 12.55 -3.78
N PRO A 103 -13.35 12.85 -5.09
CA PRO A 103 -14.31 13.84 -5.57
C PRO A 103 -15.74 13.46 -5.25
N ASN A 104 -16.53 14.43 -4.79
CA ASN A 104 -17.95 14.30 -4.55
C ASN A 104 -18.72 15.56 -5.00
N ALA A 105 -20.04 15.55 -4.84
CA ALA A 105 -20.89 16.67 -5.29
C ALA A 105 -20.61 18.00 -4.56
N ARG A 106 -19.95 17.98 -3.39
CA ARG A 106 -19.62 19.15 -2.55
C ARG A 106 -18.14 19.56 -2.65
N GLY A 107 -17.36 18.94 -3.53
CA GLY A 107 -15.91 19.16 -3.66
C GLY A 107 -15.13 17.89 -3.44
N LEU A 108 -14.24 17.86 -2.44
CA LEU A 108 -13.34 16.76 -2.16
C LEU A 108 -13.58 16.19 -0.75
N SER A 109 -13.79 14.88 -0.64
CA SER A 109 -13.71 14.16 0.64
C SER A 109 -12.29 13.66 0.85
N VAL A 110 -11.77 13.83 2.06
CA VAL A 110 -10.45 13.31 2.44
C VAL A 110 -10.61 12.31 3.56
N ARG A 111 -10.03 11.12 3.37
CA ARG A 111 -10.01 10.06 4.38
C ARG A 111 -8.58 9.59 4.59
N LEU A 112 -8.21 9.39 5.85
CA LEU A 112 -6.92 8.85 6.25
C LEU A 112 -7.10 7.39 6.63
N ARG A 113 -6.22 6.51 6.17
CA ARG A 113 -6.13 5.15 6.67
C ARG A 113 -5.19 5.12 7.87
N ILE A 114 -5.73 4.98 9.07
CA ILE A 114 -4.96 4.94 10.32
C ILE A 114 -5.12 3.55 10.92
N ASP A 115 -4.01 2.86 11.14
CA ASP A 115 -3.97 1.49 11.65
C ASP A 115 -4.94 0.54 10.91
N GLY A 116 -5.04 0.71 9.58
CA GLY A 116 -5.88 -0.11 8.69
C GLY A 116 -7.32 0.35 8.51
N VAL A 117 -7.81 1.28 9.33
CA VAL A 117 -9.20 1.78 9.29
C VAL A 117 -9.27 3.14 8.61
N LEU A 118 -10.26 3.33 7.72
CA LEU A 118 -10.51 4.62 7.08
C LEU A 118 -11.25 5.57 8.03
N GLN A 119 -10.75 6.79 8.09
CA GLN A 119 -11.15 7.83 9.01
C GLN A 119 -11.38 9.10 8.22
N GLU A 120 -12.52 9.76 8.36
CA GLU A 120 -12.73 11.04 7.71
C GLU A 120 -11.79 12.10 8.31
N LEU A 121 -11.16 12.89 7.44
CA LEU A 121 -10.46 14.11 7.83
C LEU A 121 -11.37 15.28 7.44
N PRO A 122 -12.03 15.95 8.41
CA PRO A 122 -12.85 17.09 8.11
C PRO A 122 -12.01 18.19 7.47
N ILE A 123 -12.33 18.52 6.22
CA ILE A 123 -11.79 19.68 5.52
C ILE A 123 -12.96 20.55 5.07
N ALA A 124 -12.75 21.87 4.99
CA ALA A 124 -13.80 22.77 4.52
C ALA A 124 -14.23 22.36 3.08
N SER A 125 -15.52 22.16 2.87
CA SER A 125 -16.06 21.79 1.56
C SER A 125 -16.07 22.98 0.61
N GLY A 126 -16.06 22.70 -0.70
CA GLY A 126 -16.05 23.74 -1.72
C GLY A 126 -15.50 23.21 -3.05
N ALA A 127 -16.00 23.71 -4.17
CA ALA A 127 -15.58 23.27 -5.50
C ALA A 127 -14.08 23.53 -5.74
N GLU A 128 -13.50 24.54 -5.08
CA GLU A 128 -12.08 24.87 -5.12
C GLU A 128 -11.18 23.75 -4.60
N THR A 129 -11.69 22.89 -3.70
CA THR A 129 -10.91 21.75 -3.15
C THR A 129 -10.53 20.73 -4.23
N LEU A 130 -11.26 20.66 -5.34
CA LEU A 130 -10.91 19.80 -6.47
C LEU A 130 -9.59 20.22 -7.15
N ARG A 131 -9.13 21.46 -6.94
CA ARG A 131 -7.83 21.95 -7.45
C ARG A 131 -6.64 21.32 -6.75
N ILE A 132 -6.84 20.63 -5.61
CA ILE A 132 -5.79 19.86 -4.94
C ILE A 132 -5.24 18.75 -5.84
N ILE A 133 -6.11 18.11 -6.64
CA ILE A 133 -5.72 16.97 -7.49
C ILE A 133 -4.70 17.37 -8.57
N PRO A 134 -4.95 18.40 -9.42
CA PRO A 134 -3.94 18.91 -10.34
C PRO A 134 -2.61 19.28 -9.65
N ARG A 135 -2.67 19.80 -8.42
CA ARG A 135 -1.44 20.17 -7.69
C ARG A 135 -0.63 18.94 -7.28
N LEU A 136 -1.29 17.89 -6.82
CA LEU A 136 -0.65 16.60 -6.55
C LEU A 136 -0.04 15.99 -7.82
N LYS A 137 -0.73 16.11 -8.97
CA LYS A 137 -0.19 15.66 -10.27
C LYS A 137 1.08 16.42 -10.66
N VAL A 138 1.12 17.74 -10.48
CA VAL A 138 2.35 18.54 -10.67
C VAL A 138 3.48 18.06 -9.78
N MET A 139 3.20 17.85 -8.49
CA MET A 139 4.22 17.42 -7.51
C MET A 139 4.79 16.02 -7.81
N ALA A 140 4.04 15.21 -8.55
CA ALA A 140 4.42 13.85 -8.95
C ALA A 140 4.80 13.72 -10.43
N GLU A 141 4.98 14.84 -11.13
CA GLU A 141 5.34 14.88 -12.55
C GLU A 141 4.36 14.12 -13.48
N LEU A 142 3.07 14.10 -13.11
CA LEU A 142 2.00 13.45 -13.87
C LEU A 142 1.35 14.40 -14.89
N ASP A 143 0.78 13.84 -15.96
CA ASP A 143 0.08 14.62 -16.99
C ASP A 143 -1.26 15.15 -16.45
N ILE A 144 -1.31 16.46 -16.21
CA ILE A 144 -2.47 17.18 -15.69
C ILE A 144 -3.63 17.19 -16.69
N ALA A 145 -3.32 17.23 -18.00
CA ALA A 145 -4.31 17.31 -19.07
C ALA A 145 -5.02 15.96 -19.28
N GLU A 146 -4.31 14.85 -19.10
CA GLU A 146 -4.91 13.52 -19.15
C GLU A 146 -5.65 13.20 -17.85
N ARG A 147 -6.97 12.98 -17.93
CA ARG A 147 -7.84 12.73 -16.76
C ARG A 147 -8.73 11.49 -16.95
N ARG A 148 -8.52 10.77 -18.05
CA ARG A 148 -9.34 9.63 -18.51
C ARG A 148 -8.63 8.30 -18.33
N LEU A 149 -7.32 8.31 -18.03
CA LEU A 149 -6.52 7.13 -17.76
C LEU A 149 -5.98 7.16 -16.32
N PRO A 150 -5.81 6.00 -15.67
CA PRO A 150 -5.07 5.92 -14.41
C PRO A 150 -3.63 6.41 -14.59
N GLN A 151 -3.07 7.03 -13.56
CA GLN A 151 -1.68 7.47 -13.56
C GLN A 151 -1.04 7.15 -12.20
N ASP A 152 0.18 6.65 -12.23
CA ASP A 152 0.97 6.32 -11.04
C ASP A 152 2.27 7.10 -11.05
N GLY A 153 2.72 7.52 -9.88
CA GLY A 153 3.95 8.29 -9.72
C GLY A 153 4.42 8.34 -8.28
N GLN A 154 5.35 9.23 -8.01
CA GLN A 154 5.91 9.44 -6.70
C GLN A 154 6.11 10.93 -6.46
N LEU A 155 5.89 11.37 -5.22
CA LEU A 155 6.17 12.74 -4.81
C LEU A 155 6.84 12.73 -3.44
N SER A 156 7.77 13.66 -3.24
CA SER A 156 8.42 13.89 -1.95
C SER A 156 8.03 15.26 -1.43
N ALA A 157 7.79 15.34 -0.12
CA ALA A 157 7.42 16.58 0.56
C ALA A 157 8.13 16.66 1.92
N THR A 158 8.58 17.86 2.28
CA THR A 158 9.10 18.12 3.62
C THR A 158 7.95 18.58 4.53
N ILE A 159 7.61 17.78 5.54
CA ILE A 159 6.49 18.01 6.46
C ILE A 159 7.06 18.07 7.88
N ASN A 160 6.91 19.21 8.57
CA ASN A 160 7.45 19.41 9.92
C ASN A 160 8.91 18.94 10.08
N THR A 161 9.79 19.32 9.14
CA THR A 161 11.22 18.92 9.05
C THR A 161 11.51 17.46 8.66
N GLN A 162 10.48 16.62 8.50
CA GLN A 162 10.64 15.25 8.00
C GLN A 162 10.46 15.22 6.49
N ASN A 163 11.42 14.63 5.76
CA ASN A 163 11.22 14.31 4.36
C ASN A 163 10.37 13.06 4.27
N VAL A 164 9.22 13.18 3.60
CA VAL A 164 8.26 12.09 3.44
C VAL A 164 8.00 11.88 1.97
N THR A 165 8.10 10.63 1.54
CA THR A 165 7.84 10.21 0.18
C THR A 165 6.49 9.50 0.11
N PHE A 166 5.71 9.81 -0.92
CA PHE A 166 4.44 9.17 -1.20
C PHE A 166 4.43 8.58 -2.60
N ARG A 167 3.93 7.35 -2.74
CA ARG A 167 3.45 6.82 -4.03
C ARG A 167 2.07 7.40 -4.27
N ILE A 168 1.84 7.98 -5.44
CA ILE A 168 0.54 8.50 -5.85
C ILE A 168 -0.07 7.59 -6.91
N SER A 169 -1.37 7.35 -6.81
CA SER A 169 -2.16 6.71 -7.85
C SER A 169 -3.44 7.52 -8.09
N THR A 170 -3.72 7.84 -9.35
CA THR A 170 -4.94 8.52 -9.79
C THR A 170 -5.83 7.56 -10.56
N LEU A 171 -7.14 7.66 -10.36
CA LEU A 171 -8.14 6.85 -11.04
C LEU A 171 -9.31 7.74 -11.49
N PRO A 172 -9.65 7.78 -12.79
CA PRO A 172 -10.82 8.49 -13.28
C PRO A 172 -12.11 7.97 -12.65
N THR A 173 -12.97 8.87 -12.18
CA THR A 173 -14.30 8.57 -11.65
C THR A 173 -15.33 9.50 -12.27
N ARG A 174 -16.62 9.27 -12.00
CA ARG A 174 -17.73 10.08 -12.52
C ARG A 174 -17.63 11.58 -12.19
N LEU A 175 -17.05 11.93 -11.03
CA LEU A 175 -17.01 13.31 -10.52
C LEU A 175 -15.61 13.93 -10.55
N GLY A 176 -14.65 13.30 -11.24
CA GLY A 176 -13.24 13.72 -11.28
C GLY A 176 -12.30 12.56 -11.02
N GLU A 177 -11.04 12.82 -10.73
CA GLU A 177 -10.05 11.78 -10.43
C GLU A 177 -10.02 11.49 -8.93
N LYS A 178 -10.18 10.22 -8.55
CA LYS A 178 -9.83 9.77 -7.20
C LYS A 178 -8.32 9.69 -7.10
N VAL A 179 -7.76 10.17 -6.01
CA VAL A 179 -6.31 10.09 -5.74
C VAL A 179 -6.09 9.33 -4.45
N VAL A 180 -5.10 8.44 -4.45
CA VAL A 180 -4.58 7.79 -3.25
C VAL A 180 -3.09 8.11 -3.14
N LEU A 181 -2.68 8.62 -1.99
CA LEU A 181 -1.27 8.77 -1.62
C LEU A 181 -0.94 7.70 -0.60
N ARG A 182 0.01 6.81 -0.88
CA ARG A 182 0.55 5.84 0.07
C ARG A 182 1.89 6.33 0.56
N GLN A 183 2.03 6.51 1.87
CA GLN A 183 3.32 6.89 2.46
C GLN A 183 4.31 5.74 2.29
N VAL A 184 5.48 6.03 1.70
CA VAL A 184 6.60 5.11 1.61
C VAL A 184 7.34 5.15 2.94
N GLN A 185 7.59 3.99 3.54
CA GLN A 185 8.41 3.89 4.74
C GLN A 185 9.87 3.70 4.31
N GLU A 186 10.57 4.80 4.05
CA GLU A 186 12.01 4.75 3.78
C GLU A 186 12.77 4.34 5.05
N GLY A 187 13.60 3.30 4.95
CA GLY A 187 14.48 2.88 6.05
C GLY A 187 13.82 2.14 7.21
N ALA A 188 12.59 1.62 7.04
CA ALA A 188 12.01 0.72 8.03
C ALA A 188 12.84 -0.57 8.10
N GLN A 189 13.63 -0.73 9.18
CA GLN A 189 14.34 -1.97 9.42
C GLN A 189 13.34 -3.10 9.68
N PRO A 190 13.64 -4.33 9.21
CA PRO A 190 12.88 -5.50 9.60
C PRO A 190 12.78 -5.60 11.13
N PHE A 191 11.67 -6.17 11.60
CA PHE A 191 11.52 -6.43 13.02
C PHE A 191 12.42 -7.58 13.44
N GLU A 192 12.88 -7.56 14.69
CA GLU A 192 13.39 -8.78 15.32
C GLU A 192 12.25 -9.80 15.39
N LEU A 193 12.54 -11.08 15.09
CA LEU A 193 11.50 -12.13 15.06
C LEU A 193 10.70 -12.19 16.37
N ASP A 194 11.36 -12.05 17.51
CA ASP A 194 10.74 -12.06 18.85
C ASP A 194 9.81 -10.86 19.08
N SER A 195 9.94 -9.79 18.30
CA SER A 195 9.10 -8.59 18.40
C SER A 195 7.85 -8.61 17.52
N LEU A 196 7.69 -9.63 16.66
CA LEU A 196 6.54 -9.76 15.76
C LEU A 196 5.21 -10.07 16.48
N GLY A 197 5.27 -10.48 17.75
CA GLY A 197 4.09 -10.73 18.57
C GLY A 197 3.48 -12.12 18.42
N PHE A 198 4.27 -13.11 18.01
CA PHE A 198 3.91 -14.52 18.13
C PHE A 198 3.75 -14.93 19.60
N GLU A 199 2.84 -15.86 19.87
CA GLU A 199 2.84 -16.57 21.16
C GLU A 199 4.09 -17.48 21.24
N PRO A 200 4.60 -17.80 22.44
CA PRO A 200 5.88 -18.50 22.61
C PRO A 200 5.99 -19.83 21.84
N ASP A 201 4.95 -20.68 21.86
CA ASP A 201 4.98 -21.97 21.17
C ASP A 201 4.86 -21.83 19.65
N ALA A 202 4.10 -20.82 19.18
CA ALA A 202 4.02 -20.47 17.76
C ALA A 202 5.36 -19.95 17.24
N LEU A 203 6.03 -19.08 18.00
CA LEU A 203 7.36 -18.57 17.67
C LEU A 203 8.41 -19.68 17.63
N ARG A 204 8.37 -20.61 18.61
CA ARG A 204 9.27 -21.76 18.64
C ARG A 204 9.10 -22.62 17.38
N SER A 205 7.85 -22.93 17.03
CA SER A 205 7.54 -23.70 15.81
C SER A 205 8.01 -22.99 14.55
N PHE A 206 7.90 -21.65 14.51
CA PHE A 206 8.37 -20.85 13.39
C PHE A 206 9.89 -20.86 13.28
N LYS A 207 10.62 -20.59 14.37
CA LYS A 207 12.09 -20.64 14.42
C LYS A 207 12.62 -22.02 14.00
N GLN A 208 12.03 -23.09 14.52
CA GLN A 208 12.38 -24.46 14.12
C GLN A 208 12.17 -24.72 12.62
N ALA A 209 11.14 -24.14 12.00
CA ALA A 209 10.94 -24.27 10.55
C ALA A 209 11.99 -23.48 9.76
N LEU A 210 12.38 -22.30 10.22
CA LEU A 210 13.40 -21.44 9.60
C LEU A 210 14.81 -22.05 9.68
N GLU A 211 15.11 -22.83 10.72
CA GLU A 211 16.40 -23.52 10.90
C GLU A 211 16.56 -24.75 9.99
N LYS A 212 15.53 -25.17 9.26
CA LYS A 212 15.62 -26.32 8.36
C LYS A 212 16.45 -25.97 7.12
N PRO A 213 17.28 -26.90 6.61
CA PRO A 213 18.06 -26.67 5.39
C PRO A 213 17.17 -26.53 4.14
N GLN A 214 15.99 -27.17 4.15
CA GLN A 214 15.04 -27.10 3.04
C GLN A 214 13.59 -27.16 3.53
N GLY A 215 12.70 -26.70 2.68
CA GLY A 215 11.25 -26.79 2.88
C GLY A 215 10.54 -25.50 2.52
N LEU A 216 9.22 -25.58 2.40
CA LEU A 216 8.36 -24.46 2.06
C LEU A 216 7.69 -23.91 3.32
N ILE A 217 7.82 -22.60 3.56
CA ILE A 217 7.11 -21.84 4.58
C ILE A 217 6.19 -20.84 3.91
N LEU A 218 4.91 -20.89 4.24
CA LEU A 218 3.90 -20.00 3.66
C LEU A 218 3.33 -19.07 4.72
N VAL A 219 3.43 -17.76 4.50
CA VAL A 219 2.72 -16.76 5.29
C VAL A 219 1.49 -16.32 4.51
N THR A 220 0.30 -16.43 5.09
CA THR A 220 -0.95 -16.22 4.37
C THR A 220 -1.86 -15.21 5.05
N GLY A 221 -2.77 -14.65 4.26
CA GLY A 221 -3.74 -13.66 4.71
C GLY A 221 -4.03 -12.60 3.65
N PRO A 222 -5.00 -11.71 3.91
CA PRO A 222 -5.40 -10.67 2.97
C PRO A 222 -4.29 -9.61 2.80
N THR A 223 -4.51 -8.69 1.86
CA THR A 223 -3.66 -7.52 1.70
C THR A 223 -3.62 -6.71 3.00
N GLY A 224 -2.42 -6.26 3.40
CA GLY A 224 -2.24 -5.49 4.63
C GLY A 224 -2.27 -6.32 5.91
N SER A 225 -2.23 -7.65 5.84
CA SER A 225 -2.11 -8.50 7.03
C SER A 225 -0.71 -8.58 7.62
N GLY A 226 0.29 -7.93 7.03
CA GLY A 226 1.67 -7.89 7.53
C GLY A 226 2.56 -9.05 7.07
N LYS A 227 2.18 -9.80 6.02
CA LYS A 227 2.96 -10.94 5.50
C LYS A 227 4.39 -10.58 5.14
N THR A 228 4.58 -9.50 4.38
CA THR A 228 5.92 -9.04 3.98
C THR A 228 6.77 -8.66 5.18
N ALA A 229 6.20 -8.04 6.21
CA ALA A 229 6.93 -7.71 7.44
C ALA A 229 7.41 -8.99 8.14
N THR A 230 6.57 -10.03 8.23
CA THR A 230 6.97 -11.34 8.77
C THR A 230 8.07 -11.98 7.92
N LEU A 231 7.93 -12.00 6.59
CA LEU A 231 8.94 -12.56 5.69
C LEU A 231 10.29 -11.83 5.77
N TYR A 232 10.29 -10.50 5.71
CA TYR A 232 11.51 -9.70 5.79
C TYR A 232 12.22 -9.89 7.13
N SER A 233 11.46 -10.00 8.22
CA SER A 233 12.01 -10.29 9.55
C SER A 233 12.64 -11.70 9.61
N SER A 234 12.04 -12.68 8.93
CA SER A 234 12.64 -14.02 8.78
C SER A 234 13.95 -13.97 8.00
N LEU A 235 13.99 -13.29 6.85
CA LEU A 235 15.21 -13.17 6.06
C LEU A 235 16.31 -12.46 6.86
N ASN A 236 15.97 -11.40 7.59
CA ASN A 236 16.90 -10.69 8.45
C ASN A 236 17.49 -11.60 9.54
N SER A 237 16.68 -12.47 10.14
CA SER A 237 17.15 -13.42 11.17
C SER A 237 18.03 -14.55 10.63
N LEU A 238 17.89 -14.90 9.35
CA LEU A 238 18.66 -15.95 8.68
C LEU A 238 19.93 -15.41 8.02
N ARG A 239 20.13 -14.09 8.04
CA ARG A 239 21.25 -13.44 7.37
C ARG A 239 22.58 -13.85 7.98
N SER A 240 23.44 -14.43 7.14
CA SER A 240 24.84 -14.74 7.44
C SER A 240 25.68 -14.57 6.18
N SER A 241 26.99 -14.33 6.32
CA SER A 241 27.91 -14.32 5.17
C SER A 241 28.05 -15.67 4.48
N GLU A 242 27.59 -16.74 5.13
CA GLU A 242 27.66 -18.11 4.65
C GLU A 242 26.39 -18.55 3.89
N ILE A 243 25.36 -17.71 3.85
CA ILE A 243 24.03 -18.07 3.32
C ILE A 243 23.67 -17.13 2.18
N ASN A 244 23.45 -17.68 0.99
CA ASN A 244 22.98 -16.94 -0.17
C ASN A 244 21.45 -16.82 -0.17
N ILE A 245 20.96 -15.62 0.11
CA ILE A 245 19.52 -15.31 0.14
C ILE A 245 19.14 -14.53 -1.12
N CYS A 246 18.18 -15.06 -1.88
CA CYS A 246 17.64 -14.42 -3.07
C CYS A 246 16.13 -14.19 -2.96
N SER A 247 15.61 -13.08 -3.48
CA SER A 247 14.17 -12.82 -3.56
C SER A 247 13.68 -12.38 -4.93
N VAL A 248 12.41 -12.66 -5.19
CA VAL A 248 11.65 -12.13 -6.34
C VAL A 248 10.36 -11.47 -5.84
N GLU A 249 10.14 -10.20 -6.21
CA GLU A 249 9.12 -9.34 -5.59
C GLU A 249 8.43 -8.39 -6.59
N ASP A 250 7.18 -8.01 -6.33
CA ASP A 250 6.35 -7.16 -7.22
C ASP A 250 5.56 -6.11 -6.42
N PRO A 251 6.14 -4.94 -6.09
CA PRO A 251 7.55 -4.56 -6.19
C PRO A 251 8.34 -4.92 -4.92
N ILE A 252 9.64 -4.59 -4.89
CA ILE A 252 10.42 -4.55 -3.64
C ILE A 252 9.84 -3.46 -2.72
N GLU A 253 9.49 -3.83 -1.49
CA GLU A 253 8.88 -2.90 -0.52
C GLU A 253 9.92 -2.05 0.20
N SER A 254 11.04 -2.67 0.62
CA SER A 254 12.21 -1.97 1.14
C SER A 254 13.49 -2.75 0.86
N PRO A 255 14.63 -2.06 0.73
CA PRO A 255 15.91 -2.74 0.55
C PRO A 255 16.30 -3.51 1.81
N LEU A 256 16.74 -4.75 1.63
CA LEU A 256 17.29 -5.62 2.66
C LEU A 256 18.79 -5.81 2.42
N GLU A 257 19.58 -5.48 3.43
CA GLU A 257 21.02 -5.68 3.37
C GLU A 257 21.37 -7.18 3.34
N SER A 258 22.29 -7.56 2.45
CA SER A 258 22.73 -8.94 2.20
C SER A 258 21.64 -9.88 1.69
N VAL A 259 20.58 -9.35 1.06
CA VAL A 259 19.60 -10.13 0.30
C VAL A 259 19.63 -9.69 -1.16
N ASN A 260 19.77 -10.64 -2.08
CA ASN A 260 19.74 -10.37 -3.51
C ASN A 260 18.29 -10.23 -4.00
N GLN A 261 17.74 -9.02 -3.92
CA GLN A 261 16.34 -8.75 -4.25
C GLN A 261 16.15 -8.42 -5.74
N THR A 262 15.27 -9.16 -6.41
CA THR A 262 14.91 -8.91 -7.82
C THR A 262 13.46 -8.44 -7.92
N ALA A 263 13.23 -7.24 -8.45
CA ALA A 263 11.90 -6.74 -8.74
C ALA A 263 11.38 -7.28 -10.10
N ILE A 264 10.09 -7.62 -10.16
CA ILE A 264 9.40 -7.93 -11.41
C ILE A 264 9.45 -6.73 -12.35
N ASN A 265 9.69 -6.99 -13.63
CA ASN A 265 9.66 -5.98 -14.68
C ASN A 265 8.92 -6.52 -15.90
N THR A 266 7.61 -6.26 -15.95
CA THR A 266 6.74 -6.70 -17.03
C THR A 266 7.12 -6.12 -18.39
N LYS A 267 7.64 -4.88 -18.44
CA LYS A 267 8.10 -4.25 -19.70
C LYS A 267 9.31 -4.97 -20.29
N ALA A 268 10.17 -5.53 -19.43
CA ALA A 268 11.33 -6.32 -19.84
C ALA A 268 11.04 -7.83 -19.93
N MET A 269 9.77 -8.25 -19.80
CA MET A 269 9.36 -9.67 -19.74
C MET A 269 10.03 -10.46 -18.60
N LEU A 270 10.33 -9.78 -17.49
CA LEU A 270 10.92 -10.38 -16.29
C LEU A 270 9.81 -10.66 -15.28
N ASP A 271 9.09 -11.78 -15.45
CA ASP A 271 8.02 -12.25 -14.56
C ASP A 271 8.52 -13.21 -13.45
N PHE A 272 7.62 -13.61 -12.54
CA PHE A 272 7.97 -14.49 -11.41
C PHE A 272 8.59 -15.80 -11.87
N THR A 273 8.00 -16.46 -12.87
CA THR A 273 8.49 -17.72 -13.42
C THR A 273 9.91 -17.58 -13.99
N ALA A 274 10.16 -16.56 -14.80
CA ALA A 274 11.45 -16.31 -15.43
C ALA A 274 12.54 -16.06 -14.39
N VAL A 275 12.26 -15.20 -13.40
CA VAL A 275 13.19 -14.89 -12.32
C VAL A 275 13.45 -16.12 -11.46
N LEU A 276 12.42 -16.87 -11.04
CA LEU A 276 12.59 -18.07 -10.22
C LEU A 276 13.45 -19.13 -10.91
N ARG A 277 13.22 -19.37 -12.21
CA ARG A 277 14.07 -20.28 -12.99
C ARG A 277 15.51 -19.81 -13.06
N ALA A 278 15.75 -18.50 -13.11
CA ALA A 278 17.11 -17.95 -13.10
C ALA A 278 17.76 -18.08 -11.71
N LEU A 279 17.01 -17.77 -10.64
CA LEU A 279 17.46 -17.86 -9.25
C LEU A 279 17.94 -19.27 -8.89
N LEU A 280 17.27 -20.33 -9.37
CA LEU A 280 17.72 -21.71 -9.13
C LEU A 280 19.09 -22.05 -9.76
N ARG A 281 19.64 -21.19 -10.63
CA ARG A 281 21.01 -21.30 -11.18
C ARG A 281 21.97 -20.29 -10.55
N GLN A 282 21.56 -19.61 -9.48
CA GLN A 282 22.38 -18.65 -8.74
C GLN A 282 22.91 -19.24 -7.43
N ASP A 283 22.83 -20.57 -7.26
CA ASP A 283 23.27 -21.28 -6.05
C ASP A 283 22.67 -20.69 -4.75
N PRO A 284 21.34 -20.48 -4.65
CA PRO A 284 20.73 -19.92 -3.45
C PRO A 284 20.57 -21.00 -2.37
N ASP A 285 20.75 -20.63 -1.10
CA ASP A 285 20.34 -21.46 0.03
C ASP A 285 18.87 -21.19 0.39
N ILE A 286 18.48 -19.91 0.31
CA ILE A 286 17.16 -19.42 0.68
C ILE A 286 16.54 -18.64 -0.48
N ILE A 287 15.31 -18.97 -0.83
CA ILE A 287 14.54 -18.29 -1.87
C ILE A 287 13.29 -17.68 -1.25
N MET A 288 13.11 -16.37 -1.39
CA MET A 288 11.86 -15.69 -1.04
C MET A 288 11.08 -15.31 -2.30
N ILE A 289 9.83 -15.74 -2.37
CA ILE A 289 8.91 -15.44 -3.46
C ILE A 289 7.84 -14.54 -2.90
N GLY A 290 7.71 -13.30 -3.39
CA GLY A 290 6.78 -12.31 -2.87
C GLY A 290 5.35 -12.86 -2.70
N GLU A 291 4.86 -13.58 -3.71
CA GLU A 291 3.61 -14.34 -3.61
C GLU A 291 3.50 -15.44 -4.67
N ILE A 292 2.70 -16.46 -4.38
CA ILE A 292 2.32 -17.52 -5.32
C ILE A 292 0.93 -17.21 -5.89
N ARG A 293 0.87 -16.69 -7.12
CA ARG A 293 -0.38 -16.32 -7.80
C ARG A 293 -0.96 -17.45 -8.66
N ASP A 294 -0.11 -18.27 -9.24
CA ASP A 294 -0.47 -19.25 -10.28
C ASP A 294 0.17 -20.63 -10.06
N ALA A 295 -0.28 -21.58 -10.89
CA ALA A 295 0.15 -22.98 -10.86
C ALA A 295 1.64 -23.15 -11.17
N GLU A 296 2.18 -22.36 -12.09
CA GLU A 296 3.57 -22.50 -12.53
C GLU A 296 4.54 -22.07 -11.41
N THR A 297 4.29 -20.89 -10.83
CA THR A 297 5.01 -20.38 -9.67
C THR A 297 4.92 -21.34 -8.49
N ALA A 298 3.73 -21.90 -8.23
CA ALA A 298 3.51 -22.86 -7.15
C ALA A 298 4.36 -24.13 -7.33
N ASN A 299 4.37 -24.69 -8.53
CA ASN A 299 5.15 -25.89 -8.84
C ASN A 299 6.66 -25.62 -8.73
N ILE A 300 7.15 -24.47 -9.20
CA ILE A 300 8.57 -24.11 -9.06
C ILE A 300 8.95 -23.97 -7.58
N ALA A 301 8.14 -23.28 -6.79
CA ALA A 301 8.39 -23.09 -5.36
C ALA A 301 8.46 -24.41 -4.58
N VAL A 302 7.51 -25.31 -4.84
CA VAL A 302 7.44 -26.63 -4.19
C VAL A 302 8.60 -27.53 -4.61
N ASN A 303 8.95 -27.53 -5.90
CA ASN A 303 10.10 -28.30 -6.39
C ASN A 303 11.43 -27.76 -5.82
N ALA A 304 11.60 -26.43 -5.75
CA ALA A 304 12.77 -25.80 -5.11
C ALA A 304 12.89 -26.23 -3.64
N ALA A 305 11.77 -26.18 -2.90
CA ALA A 305 11.71 -26.62 -1.51
C ALA A 305 12.04 -28.12 -1.31
N GLN A 306 11.71 -28.96 -2.28
CA GLN A 306 12.04 -30.38 -2.26
C GLN A 306 13.51 -30.65 -2.63
N THR A 307 14.13 -29.76 -3.42
CA THR A 307 15.47 -29.93 -4.00
C THR A 307 16.57 -29.22 -3.23
N GLY A 308 16.42 -29.05 -1.91
CA GLY A 308 17.49 -28.55 -1.05
C GLY A 308 17.39 -27.08 -0.66
N HIS A 309 16.33 -26.36 -1.03
CA HIS A 309 16.19 -24.94 -0.73
C HIS A 309 15.20 -24.67 0.40
N LEU A 310 15.48 -23.70 1.25
CA LEU A 310 14.46 -23.12 2.12
C LEU A 310 13.69 -22.05 1.33
N VAL A 311 12.40 -22.28 1.12
CA VAL A 311 11.55 -21.39 0.33
C VAL A 311 10.53 -20.70 1.23
N LEU A 312 10.51 -19.37 1.19
CA LEU A 312 9.53 -18.55 1.89
C LEU A 312 8.61 -17.87 0.87
N SER A 313 7.30 -17.93 1.08
CA SER A 313 6.37 -17.21 0.20
C SER A 313 5.07 -16.82 0.88
N THR A 314 4.20 -16.14 0.12
CA THR A 314 2.86 -15.75 0.55
C THR A 314 1.75 -16.23 -0.35
N LEU A 315 0.58 -16.47 0.25
CA LEU A 315 -0.69 -16.69 -0.42
C LEU A 315 -1.80 -15.85 0.21
N HIS A 316 -2.89 -15.69 -0.53
CA HIS A 316 -4.11 -15.01 -0.09
C HIS A 316 -5.22 -16.02 0.27
N THR A 317 -5.08 -16.66 1.43
CA THR A 317 -6.09 -17.59 2.01
C THR A 317 -6.59 -17.07 3.37
N ASN A 318 -7.74 -17.56 3.83
CA ASN A 318 -8.31 -17.05 5.08
C ASN A 318 -7.77 -17.75 6.32
N SER A 319 -7.35 -19.02 6.21
CA SER A 319 -6.79 -19.83 7.31
C SER A 319 -5.57 -20.65 6.85
N ALA A 320 -4.85 -21.23 7.81
CA ALA A 320 -3.69 -22.06 7.50
C ALA A 320 -4.14 -23.35 6.78
N CYS A 321 -5.24 -23.96 7.21
CA CYS A 321 -5.78 -25.19 6.61
C CYS A 321 -6.28 -24.99 5.16
N GLU A 322 -6.95 -23.86 4.87
CA GLU A 322 -7.38 -23.52 3.50
C GLU A 322 -6.20 -23.36 2.54
N THR A 323 -5.02 -23.00 3.04
CA THR A 323 -3.80 -22.88 2.24
C THR A 323 -3.41 -24.20 1.60
N LEU A 324 -3.57 -25.31 2.33
CA LEU A 324 -3.28 -26.66 1.81
C LEU A 324 -4.21 -27.02 0.66
N VAL A 325 -5.51 -26.73 0.83
CA VAL A 325 -6.52 -26.91 -0.22
C VAL A 325 -6.22 -26.01 -1.43
N ARG A 326 -5.80 -24.76 -1.19
CA ARG A 326 -5.46 -23.80 -2.24
C ARG A 326 -4.28 -24.25 -3.09
N LEU A 327 -3.23 -24.84 -2.49
CA LEU A 327 -2.12 -25.42 -3.26
C LEU A 327 -2.61 -26.55 -4.19
N SER A 328 -3.49 -27.42 -3.71
CA SER A 328 -4.11 -28.46 -4.55
C SER A 328 -4.95 -27.87 -5.69
N GLN A 329 -5.70 -26.79 -5.43
CA GLN A 329 -6.48 -26.08 -6.46
C GLN A 329 -5.61 -25.36 -7.49
N LEU A 330 -4.40 -24.94 -7.11
CA LEU A 330 -3.38 -24.43 -8.02
C LEU A 330 -2.71 -25.56 -8.84
N GLY A 331 -3.11 -26.82 -8.64
CA GLY A 331 -2.60 -27.96 -9.41
C GLY A 331 -1.30 -28.55 -8.86
N VAL A 332 -0.90 -28.21 -7.63
CA VAL A 332 0.23 -28.88 -6.97
C VAL A 332 -0.23 -30.26 -6.50
N ALA A 333 0.53 -31.30 -6.85
CA ALA A 333 0.19 -32.65 -6.45
C ALA A 333 0.27 -32.85 -4.92
N PRO A 334 -0.69 -33.55 -4.27
CA PRO A 334 -0.73 -33.70 -2.82
C PRO A 334 0.55 -34.26 -2.20
N TYR A 335 1.22 -35.19 -2.89
CA TYR A 335 2.48 -35.77 -2.41
C TYR A 335 3.63 -34.75 -2.38
N LEU A 336 3.65 -33.80 -3.32
CA LEU A 336 4.63 -32.71 -3.33
C LEU A 336 4.35 -31.72 -2.20
N ILE A 337 3.08 -31.40 -1.94
CA ILE A 337 2.68 -30.54 -0.81
C ILE A 337 3.12 -31.19 0.50
N ALA A 338 2.77 -32.47 0.70
CA ALA A 338 3.11 -33.21 1.92
C ALA A 338 4.63 -33.33 2.13
N ALA A 339 5.41 -33.51 1.07
CA ALA A 339 6.86 -33.67 1.15
C ALA A 339 7.64 -32.35 1.33
N SER A 340 7.14 -31.24 0.78
CA SER A 340 7.87 -29.96 0.74
C SER A 340 7.46 -28.97 1.83
N LEU A 341 6.18 -28.94 2.21
CA LEU A 341 5.65 -27.91 3.09
C LEU A 341 6.03 -28.18 4.55
N SER A 342 6.65 -27.20 5.19
CA SER A 342 7.12 -27.29 6.58
C SER A 342 6.18 -26.58 7.56
N LEU A 343 5.69 -25.40 7.17
CA LEU A 343 4.90 -24.54 8.06
C LEU A 343 3.96 -23.65 7.25
N VAL A 344 2.74 -23.47 7.73
CA VAL A 344 1.84 -22.42 7.25
C VAL A 344 1.52 -21.48 8.40
N ILE A 345 1.63 -20.18 8.16
CA ILE A 345 1.27 -19.12 9.11
C ILE A 345 0.13 -18.33 8.49
N ALA A 346 -1.09 -18.46 9.01
CA ALA A 346 -2.15 -17.52 8.67
C ALA A 346 -2.09 -16.31 9.61
N GLN A 347 -2.17 -15.12 9.03
CA GLN A 347 -1.93 -13.87 9.74
C GLN A 347 -3.03 -12.84 9.46
N ARG A 348 -3.35 -12.05 10.50
CA ARG A 348 -4.15 -10.83 10.42
C ARG A 348 -3.54 -9.73 11.27
N LEU A 349 -3.88 -8.47 11.01
CA LEU A 349 -3.54 -7.36 11.89
C LEU A 349 -4.79 -6.81 12.54
N VAL A 350 -4.73 -6.66 13.86
CA VAL A 350 -5.75 -6.00 14.68
C VAL A 350 -5.15 -4.73 15.28
N ARG A 351 -5.99 -3.71 15.49
CA ARG A 351 -5.54 -2.48 16.17
C ARG A 351 -5.23 -2.77 17.64
N LYS A 352 -4.16 -2.19 18.15
CA LYS A 352 -3.79 -2.30 19.56
C LYS A 352 -4.57 -1.30 20.40
N LEU A 353 -5.15 -1.75 21.50
CA LEU A 353 -5.75 -0.87 22.48
C LEU A 353 -4.70 0.10 23.03
N CYS A 354 -5.10 1.37 23.19
CA CYS A 354 -4.25 2.38 23.80
C CYS A 354 -4.03 2.07 25.29
N LEU A 355 -2.77 1.98 25.71
CA LEU A 355 -2.42 1.70 27.10
C LEU A 355 -2.82 2.82 28.07
N HIS A 356 -2.98 4.05 27.59
CA HIS A 356 -3.37 5.20 28.43
C HIS A 356 -4.87 5.24 28.75
N CYS A 357 -5.73 4.74 27.85
CA CYS A 357 -7.18 4.92 27.99
C CYS A 357 -7.99 3.63 27.84
N ARG A 358 -7.37 2.46 27.68
CA ARG A 358 -8.12 1.18 27.67
C ARG A 358 -8.80 1.00 29.02
N GLN A 359 -10.06 0.59 28.99
CA GLN A 359 -10.85 0.35 30.20
C GLN A 359 -11.47 -1.04 30.12
N LEU A 360 -11.49 -1.73 31.26
CA LEU A 360 -12.23 -2.96 31.42
C LEU A 360 -13.72 -2.62 31.58
N ASP A 361 -14.57 -3.22 30.76
CA ASP A 361 -16.01 -3.11 30.83
C ASP A 361 -16.55 -4.15 31.80
N HIS A 362 -17.10 -3.69 32.91
CA HIS A 362 -17.72 -4.52 33.95
C HIS A 362 -19.22 -4.74 33.73
N THR A 363 -19.82 -4.14 32.70
CA THR A 363 -21.22 -4.40 32.36
C THR A 363 -21.37 -5.84 31.85
N PRO A 364 -22.40 -6.58 32.30
CA PRO A 364 -22.67 -7.93 31.80
C PRO A 364 -22.82 -7.91 30.28
N GLN A 365 -21.92 -8.60 29.58
CA GLN A 365 -21.94 -8.69 28.13
C GLN A 365 -22.79 -9.87 27.70
N THR A 366 -23.63 -9.67 26.68
CA THR A 366 -24.40 -10.76 26.05
C THR A 366 -23.54 -11.60 25.12
N LEU A 367 -22.42 -11.05 24.65
CA LEU A 367 -21.54 -11.68 23.68
C LEU A 367 -20.34 -12.32 24.36
N ILE A 368 -20.48 -13.58 24.74
CA ILE A 368 -19.41 -14.37 25.33
C ILE A 368 -18.89 -15.34 24.27
N PRO A 369 -17.59 -15.32 23.95
CA PRO A 369 -17.01 -16.25 22.98
C PRO A 369 -17.19 -17.71 23.42
N GLU A 370 -17.44 -18.61 22.47
CA GLU A 370 -17.54 -20.04 22.73
C GLU A 370 -16.23 -20.58 23.35
N GLY A 371 -16.35 -21.50 24.31
CA GLY A 371 -15.20 -22.07 25.03
C GLY A 371 -14.71 -21.25 26.22
N TRP A 372 -15.28 -20.08 26.50
CA TRP A 372 -14.99 -19.28 27.70
C TRP A 372 -16.12 -19.39 28.73
N PRO A 373 -15.82 -19.68 30.01
CA PRO A 373 -16.81 -19.63 31.09
C PRO A 373 -17.46 -18.26 31.21
N GLN A 374 -18.74 -18.24 31.61
CA GLN A 374 -19.65 -17.09 31.45
C GLN A 374 -19.24 -15.79 32.17
N ASP A 375 -18.21 -15.83 33.02
CA ASP A 375 -17.69 -14.69 33.79
C ASP A 375 -16.15 -14.51 33.70
N GLU A 376 -15.46 -15.27 32.85
CA GLU A 376 -13.99 -15.22 32.78
C GLU A 376 -13.46 -14.34 31.65
N PHE A 377 -14.26 -14.03 30.62
CA PHE A 377 -13.76 -13.23 29.50
C PHE A 377 -13.74 -11.73 29.85
N HIS A 378 -12.55 -11.14 29.92
CA HIS A 378 -12.38 -9.71 30.13
C HIS A 378 -12.72 -8.90 28.86
N HIS A 379 -13.77 -8.07 28.96
CA HIS A 379 -14.20 -7.20 27.88
C HIS A 379 -13.53 -5.84 27.96
N TRP A 380 -12.58 -5.58 27.07
CA TRP A 380 -11.91 -4.28 27.02
C TRP A 380 -12.56 -3.32 26.02
N ARG A 381 -12.57 -2.03 26.37
CA ARG A 381 -13.12 -0.94 25.56
C ARG A 381 -12.06 0.08 25.12
N ALA A 382 -12.22 0.50 23.87
CA ALA A 382 -11.46 1.57 23.26
C ALA A 382 -12.14 2.92 23.55
N VAL A 383 -11.66 3.63 24.58
CA VAL A 383 -12.28 4.89 25.05
C VAL A 383 -11.87 6.10 24.21
N GLY A 384 -10.58 6.23 23.93
CA GLY A 384 -10.01 7.40 23.27
C GLY A 384 -9.39 8.39 24.26
N CYS A 385 -8.24 8.95 23.89
CA CYS A 385 -7.55 10.03 24.58
C CYS A 385 -6.63 10.77 23.59
N GLU A 386 -5.89 11.76 24.06
CA GLU A 386 -4.95 12.55 23.23
C GLU A 386 -3.76 11.75 22.68
N HIS A 387 -3.42 10.60 23.28
CA HIS A 387 -2.31 9.76 22.85
C HIS A 387 -2.69 8.75 21.76
N CYS A 388 -3.96 8.63 21.40
CA CYS A 388 -4.43 7.58 20.53
C CYS A 388 -5.45 8.05 19.51
N PHE A 389 -5.86 7.14 18.65
CA PHE A 389 -6.88 7.40 17.67
C PHE A 389 -8.08 6.48 17.91
N ASN A 390 -9.19 7.04 18.41
CA ASN A 390 -10.41 6.30 18.79
C ASN A 390 -10.13 5.11 19.73
N GLY A 391 -9.21 5.28 20.68
CA GLY A 391 -8.86 4.28 21.68
C GLY A 391 -7.83 3.25 21.22
N TYR A 392 -7.26 3.38 20.01
CA TYR A 392 -6.23 2.49 19.48
C TYR A 392 -4.94 3.23 19.14
N TYR A 393 -3.81 2.52 19.26
CA TYR A 393 -2.49 3.04 18.88
C TYR A 393 -1.60 1.92 18.34
N GLY A 394 -1.44 1.88 17.02
CA GLY A 394 -0.64 0.86 16.34
C GLY A 394 -1.42 -0.44 16.11
N ARG A 395 -0.72 -1.46 15.63
CA ARG A 395 -1.28 -2.75 15.26
C ARG A 395 -0.50 -3.89 15.88
N ARG A 396 -1.17 -5.02 16.07
CA ARG A 396 -0.59 -6.30 16.49
C ARG A 396 -1.06 -7.38 15.53
N ALA A 397 -0.20 -8.34 15.25
CA ALA A 397 -0.57 -9.50 14.47
C ALA A 397 -1.28 -10.55 15.31
N VAL A 398 -2.27 -11.20 14.69
CA VAL A 398 -2.91 -12.42 15.17
C VAL A 398 -2.42 -13.54 14.27
N TYR A 399 -1.97 -14.63 14.88
CA TYR A 399 -1.31 -15.73 14.18
C TYR A 399 -2.04 -17.04 14.43
N GLU A 400 -2.25 -17.80 13.37
CA GLU A 400 -2.50 -19.24 13.39
C GLU A 400 -1.27 -19.89 12.75
N VAL A 401 -0.55 -20.70 13.51
CA VAL A 401 0.64 -21.40 13.04
C VAL A 401 0.32 -22.88 12.96
N LEU A 402 0.47 -23.44 11.76
CA LEU A 402 0.21 -24.84 11.45
C LEU A 402 1.52 -25.52 11.01
N PRO A 403 2.23 -26.19 11.94
CA PRO A 403 3.33 -27.08 11.59
C PRO A 403 2.81 -28.29 10.81
N ILE A 404 3.51 -28.65 9.73
CA ILE A 404 3.13 -29.80 8.90
C ILE A 404 3.71 -31.07 9.53
N SER A 405 2.95 -31.66 10.46
CA SER A 405 3.28 -32.94 11.10
C SER A 405 3.00 -34.12 10.17
N SER A 406 3.50 -35.31 10.50
CA SER A 406 3.22 -36.55 9.75
C SER A 406 1.72 -36.85 9.63
N THR A 407 0.93 -36.52 10.66
CA THR A 407 -0.54 -36.64 10.62
C THR A 407 -1.16 -35.68 9.61
N ILE A 408 -0.70 -34.43 9.56
CA ILE A 408 -1.17 -33.45 8.57
C ILE A 408 -0.72 -33.85 7.16
N GLN A 409 0.50 -34.35 6.99
CA GLN A 409 0.98 -34.90 5.71
C GLN A 409 0.07 -36.02 5.21
N GLN A 410 -0.28 -36.99 6.07
CA GLN A 410 -1.21 -38.06 5.72
C GLN A 410 -2.60 -37.53 5.34
N ALA A 411 -3.10 -36.52 6.05
CA ALA A 411 -4.37 -35.89 5.72
C ALA A 411 -4.33 -35.19 4.34
N VAL A 412 -3.22 -34.52 4.00
CA VAL A 412 -3.00 -33.91 2.68
C VAL A 412 -2.96 -34.99 1.59
N LEU A 413 -2.23 -36.09 1.81
CA LEU A 413 -2.18 -37.22 0.88
C LEU A 413 -3.56 -37.84 0.63
N ALA A 414 -4.37 -37.94 1.69
CA ALA A 414 -5.76 -38.40 1.62
C ALA A 414 -6.73 -37.36 1.06
N GLN A 415 -6.24 -36.17 0.68
CA GLN A 415 -7.05 -35.05 0.19
C GLN A 415 -8.18 -34.66 1.16
N ALA A 416 -7.88 -34.68 2.46
CA ALA A 416 -8.83 -34.28 3.50
C ALA A 416 -9.30 -32.83 3.31
N SER A 417 -10.54 -32.55 3.72
CA SER A 417 -11.09 -31.19 3.69
C SER A 417 -10.41 -30.28 4.72
N ALA A 418 -10.49 -28.96 4.51
CA ALA A 418 -9.92 -27.98 5.43
C ALA A 418 -10.44 -28.17 6.88
N MET A 419 -11.72 -28.52 7.05
CA MET A 419 -12.33 -28.78 8.35
C MET A 419 -11.77 -30.05 9.03
N GLN A 420 -11.52 -31.11 8.27
CA GLN A 420 -10.89 -32.33 8.79
C GLN A 420 -9.45 -32.04 9.24
N ILE A 421 -8.69 -31.29 8.45
CA ILE A 421 -7.32 -30.88 8.79
C ILE A 421 -7.32 -30.00 10.03
N GLN A 422 -8.23 -29.03 10.12
CA GLN A 422 -8.37 -28.15 11.28
C GLN A 422 -8.63 -28.95 12.56
N THR A 423 -9.53 -29.94 12.51
CA THR A 423 -9.82 -30.83 13.64
C THR A 423 -8.56 -31.59 14.09
N LEU A 424 -7.75 -32.07 13.14
CA LEU A 424 -6.48 -32.74 13.45
C LEU A 424 -5.46 -31.77 14.06
N ALA A 425 -5.33 -30.58 13.49
CA ALA A 425 -4.44 -29.53 13.96
C ALA A 425 -4.77 -29.09 15.40
N GLN A 426 -6.06 -28.91 15.71
CA GLN A 426 -6.53 -28.57 17.06
C GLN A 426 -6.20 -29.68 18.07
N ARG A 427 -6.37 -30.95 17.70
CA ARG A 427 -5.97 -32.09 18.55
C ARG A 427 -4.46 -32.14 18.82
N GLN A 428 -3.66 -31.56 17.93
CA GLN A 428 -2.21 -31.40 18.08
C GLN A 428 -1.81 -30.09 18.77
N GLY A 429 -2.77 -29.32 19.30
CA GLY A 429 -2.53 -28.08 20.03
C GLY A 429 -2.37 -26.83 19.16
N SER A 430 -2.68 -26.90 17.86
CA SER A 430 -2.71 -25.69 17.01
C SER A 430 -3.86 -24.78 17.43
N ILE A 431 -3.56 -23.50 17.63
CA ILE A 431 -4.52 -22.48 18.01
C ILE A 431 -5.02 -21.78 16.75
N SER A 432 -6.34 -21.66 16.59
CA SER A 432 -6.94 -21.00 15.44
C SER A 432 -6.73 -19.48 15.48
N LEU A 433 -6.88 -18.80 14.34
CA LEU A 433 -6.86 -17.32 14.30
C LEU A 433 -7.89 -16.72 15.27
N TRP A 434 -9.07 -17.34 15.36
CA TRP A 434 -10.14 -16.90 16.24
C TRP A 434 -9.72 -16.99 17.71
N ASP A 435 -9.27 -18.17 18.14
CA ASP A 435 -8.87 -18.41 19.54
C ASP A 435 -7.66 -17.56 19.95
N SER A 436 -6.68 -17.40 19.05
CA SER A 436 -5.55 -16.48 19.25
C SER A 436 -6.05 -15.04 19.42
N GLY A 437 -6.98 -14.60 18.57
CA GLY A 437 -7.61 -13.28 18.68
C GLY A 437 -8.35 -13.08 20.01
N LEU A 438 -9.10 -14.08 20.46
CA LEU A 438 -9.80 -14.05 21.75
C LEU A 438 -8.84 -13.90 22.93
N GLN A 439 -7.73 -14.63 22.93
CA GLN A 439 -6.70 -14.49 23.98
C GLN A 439 -6.15 -13.07 24.04
N LEU A 440 -5.86 -12.45 22.89
CA LEU A 440 -5.39 -11.06 22.82
C LEU A 440 -6.45 -10.06 23.31
N ALA A 441 -7.72 -10.29 22.96
CA ALA A 441 -8.83 -9.46 23.41
C ALA A 441 -9.01 -9.57 24.94
N HIS A 442 -8.97 -10.78 25.49
CA HIS A 442 -9.04 -11.02 26.93
C HIS A 442 -7.90 -10.33 27.70
N ARG A 443 -6.66 -10.36 27.18
CA ARG A 443 -5.49 -9.67 27.77
C ARG A 443 -5.53 -8.14 27.64
N GLY A 444 -6.54 -7.60 26.96
CA GLY A 444 -6.70 -6.16 26.75
C GLY A 444 -5.70 -5.56 25.77
N GLU A 445 -5.16 -6.38 24.87
CA GLU A 445 -4.29 -5.93 23.77
C GLU A 445 -5.10 -5.39 22.60
N THR A 446 -6.32 -5.88 22.44
CA THR A 446 -7.31 -5.43 21.44
C THR A 446 -8.72 -5.60 22.02
N THR A 447 -9.77 -5.25 21.28
CA THR A 447 -11.16 -5.47 21.69
C THR A 447 -11.75 -6.68 20.97
N LEU A 448 -12.77 -7.30 21.56
CA LEU A 448 -13.55 -8.34 20.89
C LEU A 448 -14.19 -7.84 19.58
N SER A 449 -14.68 -6.60 19.57
CA SER A 449 -15.23 -5.95 18.37
C SER A 449 -14.21 -5.84 17.24
N GLU A 450 -12.94 -5.62 17.57
CA GLU A 450 -11.86 -5.56 16.59
C GLU A 450 -11.52 -6.94 16.03
N ILE A 451 -11.55 -7.99 16.86
CA ILE A 451 -11.40 -9.38 16.39
C ILE A 451 -12.52 -9.73 15.40
N ILE A 452 -13.78 -9.49 15.76
CA ILE A 452 -14.95 -9.74 14.90
C ILE A 452 -14.85 -8.95 13.58
N ARG A 453 -14.38 -7.70 13.63
CA ARG A 453 -14.20 -6.87 12.42
C ARG A 453 -13.20 -7.48 11.43
N VAL A 454 -12.14 -8.11 11.93
CA VAL A 454 -11.02 -8.59 11.11
C VAL A 454 -11.18 -10.05 10.69
N LEU A 455 -11.73 -10.89 11.57
CA LEU A 455 -11.90 -12.32 11.34
C LEU A 455 -13.33 -12.70 10.89
N GLY A 456 -14.29 -11.80 11.03
CA GLY A 456 -15.72 -12.15 10.96
C GLY A 456 -16.22 -12.67 12.31
N GLY A 457 -17.54 -12.78 12.47
CA GLY A 457 -18.13 -13.40 13.66
C GLY A 457 -18.27 -14.91 13.47
N HIS A 458 -17.75 -15.70 14.42
CA HIS A 458 -18.20 -17.07 14.63
C HIS A 458 -19.25 -17.04 15.74
N PHE A 459 -20.44 -16.56 15.40
CA PHE A 459 -21.60 -16.73 16.26
C PHE A 459 -22.22 -18.05 15.84
N GLY A 460 -22.07 -19.08 16.67
CA GLY A 460 -22.93 -20.25 16.54
C GLY A 460 -24.37 -19.75 16.50
N GLU A 461 -25.09 -20.05 15.43
CA GLU A 461 -26.54 -20.00 15.46
C GLU A 461 -26.97 -20.91 16.62
N LYS A 462 -27.47 -20.30 17.71
CA LYS A 462 -28.19 -21.04 18.73
C LYS A 462 -29.61 -21.29 18.27
#